data_AF-A0A1L0G1B3-F1
#
_entry.id   AF-A0A1L0G1B3-F1
#
_cell.length_a   1.000
_cell.length_b   1.000
_cell.length_c   1.000
_cell.angle_alpha   90.00
_cell.angle_beta   90.00
_cell.angle_gamma   90.00
#
_symmetry.space_group_name_H-M   'P 1'
#
loop_
_entity.id
_entity.type
_entity.pdbx_description
1 polymer ?
#
loop_
_entity_poly.entity_id
_entity_poly.type
_entity_poly.pdbx_seq_one_letter_code
_entity_poly.pdbx_strand_id
1 'polypeptide(L)'
;MRPLPIVQAINGYVLTSRDSEMKETDIVEKKEDKKVEDKETKDTPASQNPAHGFPIVSLDDLLTEEVVLRHLDRLLESQMAQLYGDLLPQSVSPTKSDILRVIRSGFFHQANKELSQTMSEDVGHILASSFGYEYSGEGIEAFLRGLRLLKDK
;
A
#
# COMPACT_ATOMS: atom_id res chain seq x y z
N MET A 1 29.49 -44.75 8.46
CA MET A 1 29.05 -46.15 8.71
C MET A 1 28.54 -46.19 10.14
N ARG A 2 27.29 -46.44 10.51
CA ARG A 2 26.12 -47.16 9.95
C ARG A 2 24.80 -46.48 10.43
N PRO A 3 23.61 -46.87 9.90
CA PRO A 3 22.44 -46.00 9.70
C PRO A 3 21.16 -46.33 10.51
N LEU A 4 20.17 -45.39 10.47
CA LEU A 4 18.68 -45.50 10.49
C LEU A 4 17.96 -46.17 11.72
N PRO A 5 16.62 -46.00 11.99
CA PRO A 5 15.46 -45.71 11.09
C PRO A 5 14.45 -44.61 11.56
N ILE A 6 13.77 -43.89 10.65
CA ILE A 6 12.37 -44.05 10.13
C ILE A 6 11.28 -44.28 11.20
N VAL A 7 10.39 -43.28 11.36
CA VAL A 7 8.96 -43.51 11.66
C VAL A 7 8.11 -42.51 10.87
N GLN A 8 7.20 -43.04 10.06
CA GLN A 8 6.10 -42.36 9.37
C GLN A 8 4.86 -42.28 10.28
N ALA A 9 4.04 -41.24 10.09
CA ALA A 9 2.58 -41.21 10.31
C ALA A 9 2.08 -39.93 9.59
N ILE A 10 1.31 -39.92 8.50
CA ILE A 10 0.00 -40.51 8.16
C ILE A 10 -1.07 -40.24 9.23
N ASN A 11 -1.86 -39.18 8.99
CA ASN A 11 -3.30 -39.08 9.27
C ASN A 11 -3.79 -37.85 8.48
N GLY A 12 -4.59 -37.93 7.42
CA GLY A 12 -5.66 -38.90 7.17
C GLY A 12 -6.93 -38.43 7.87
N TYR A 13 -7.59 -37.39 7.34
CA TYR A 13 -8.97 -37.06 7.70
C TYR A 13 -9.78 -36.87 6.42
N VAL A 14 -10.47 -37.95 6.05
CA VAL A 14 -11.66 -37.98 5.19
C VAL A 14 -12.78 -38.47 6.10
N LEU A 15 -13.96 -37.83 6.02
CA LEU A 15 -15.33 -38.31 6.28
C LEU A 15 -16.22 -37.05 6.29
N THR A 16 -16.82 -36.64 5.16
CA THR A 16 -18.14 -37.03 4.63
C THR A 16 -19.36 -36.66 5.48
N SER A 17 -20.31 -36.00 4.81
CA SER A 17 -21.78 -36.19 4.85
C SER A 17 -22.60 -35.01 5.38
N ARG A 18 -23.30 -34.30 4.48
CA ARG A 18 -24.78 -34.33 4.35
C ARG A 18 -25.32 -33.18 3.49
N ASP A 19 -25.94 -33.59 2.37
CA ASP A 19 -27.23 -33.16 1.80
C ASP A 19 -27.80 -31.76 2.05
N SER A 20 -28.05 -31.03 0.95
CA SER A 20 -29.24 -30.18 0.66
C SER A 20 -29.05 -29.62 -0.77
N GLU A 21 -29.59 -30.24 -1.83
CA GLU A 21 -30.91 -30.01 -2.45
C GLU A 21 -31.20 -28.57 -2.93
N MET A 22 -31.50 -28.48 -4.25
CA MET A 22 -32.42 -27.53 -4.90
C MET A 22 -31.96 -26.05 -4.99
N LYS A 23 -32.16 -25.28 -6.06
CA LYS A 23 -33.00 -25.38 -7.26
C LYS A 23 -32.51 -24.35 -8.29
N GLU A 24 -32.64 -24.75 -9.53
CA GLU A 24 -32.63 -23.97 -10.77
C GLU A 24 -33.65 -22.82 -10.73
N THR A 25 -33.25 -21.60 -11.11
CA THR A 25 -34.20 -20.56 -11.50
C THR A 25 -33.74 -19.87 -12.78
N ASP A 26 -34.61 -20.00 -13.77
CA ASP A 26 -34.57 -19.46 -15.11
C ASP A 26 -34.33 -17.96 -15.21
N ILE A 27 -33.49 -17.61 -16.17
CA ILE A 27 -33.27 -16.26 -16.68
C ILE A 27 -34.42 -15.94 -17.64
N VAL A 28 -35.34 -15.06 -17.23
CA VAL A 28 -36.36 -14.49 -18.12
C VAL A 28 -35.80 -13.23 -18.76
N GLU A 29 -35.48 -13.35 -20.05
CA GLU A 29 -35.26 -12.23 -20.97
C GLU A 29 -36.51 -11.34 -21.03
N LYS A 30 -36.33 -10.04 -20.80
CA LYS A 30 -37.31 -9.02 -21.19
C LYS A 30 -36.67 -8.13 -22.24
N LYS A 31 -37.11 -8.32 -23.48
CA LYS A 31 -36.92 -7.41 -24.61
C LYS A 31 -37.85 -6.20 -24.44
N GLU A 32 -37.30 -5.00 -24.51
CA GLU A 32 -38.02 -3.82 -24.99
C GLU A 32 -37.08 -2.99 -25.88
N ASP A 33 -37.37 -3.04 -27.19
CA ASP A 33 -36.91 -2.10 -28.20
C ASP A 33 -37.63 -0.75 -28.01
N LYS A 34 -36.87 0.35 -27.90
CA LYS A 34 -37.29 1.61 -28.54
C LYS A 34 -36.17 2.64 -28.74
N LYS A 35 -35.82 2.77 -30.02
CA LYS A 35 -35.63 4.01 -30.79
C LYS A 35 -34.36 4.84 -30.55
N VAL A 36 -33.51 4.74 -31.58
CA VAL A 36 -32.37 5.58 -31.97
C VAL A 36 -32.77 7.04 -32.15
N GLU A 37 -31.97 7.96 -31.60
CA GLU A 37 -31.66 9.24 -32.24
C GLU A 37 -30.29 9.73 -31.79
N ASP A 38 -29.40 9.94 -32.77
CA ASP A 38 -28.02 10.39 -32.66
C ASP A 38 -27.89 11.74 -31.94
N LYS A 39 -26.99 11.81 -30.94
CA LYS A 39 -26.06 12.95 -30.81
C LYS A 39 -24.72 12.47 -30.25
N GLU A 40 -23.77 12.46 -31.15
CA GLU A 40 -22.33 12.39 -30.94
C GLU A 40 -21.86 13.51 -29.99
N THR A 41 -21.51 13.14 -28.76
CA THR A 41 -20.56 13.89 -27.93
C THR A 41 -19.68 12.89 -27.22
N LYS A 42 -18.47 12.77 -27.75
CA LYS A 42 -17.36 11.95 -27.27
C LYS A 42 -16.80 12.54 -25.98
N ASP A 43 -17.56 12.48 -24.90
CA ASP A 43 -17.00 12.69 -23.56
C ASP A 43 -16.43 11.38 -23.07
N THR A 44 -15.15 11.21 -23.38
CA THR A 44 -14.29 10.30 -22.63
C THR A 44 -14.41 10.71 -21.16
N PRO A 45 -14.75 9.82 -20.20
CA PRO A 45 -14.61 10.18 -18.80
C PRO A 45 -13.13 10.45 -18.60
N ALA A 46 -12.80 11.75 -18.50
CA ALA A 46 -11.50 12.22 -18.10
C ALA A 46 -11.15 11.43 -16.85
N SER A 47 -10.10 10.62 -16.97
CA SER A 47 -9.48 9.98 -15.82
C SER A 47 -9.24 11.08 -14.82
N GLN A 48 -10.06 11.12 -13.78
CA GLN A 48 -9.91 12.03 -12.66
C GLN A 48 -8.61 11.64 -11.99
N ASN A 49 -7.51 12.24 -12.43
CA ASN A 49 -6.39 12.46 -11.53
C ASN A 49 -6.97 13.29 -10.39
N PRO A 50 -7.01 12.80 -9.14
CA PRO A 50 -7.28 13.65 -7.99
C PRO A 50 -6.00 14.45 -7.74
N ALA A 51 -5.67 15.36 -8.66
CA ALA A 51 -4.59 16.30 -8.54
C ALA A 51 -5.25 17.66 -8.54
N HIS A 52 -5.83 18.07 -7.40
CA HIS A 52 -6.00 19.44 -6.91
C HIS A 52 -6.82 19.39 -5.60
N GLY A 53 -6.22 19.84 -4.49
CA GLY A 53 -6.98 20.70 -3.56
C GLY A 53 -7.09 20.34 -2.09
N PHE A 54 -6.48 19.25 -1.60
CA PHE A 54 -6.41 19.03 -0.15
C PHE A 54 -4.99 19.29 0.36
N PRO A 55 -4.81 20.21 1.34
CA PRO A 55 -3.50 20.41 1.94
C PRO A 55 -3.05 19.11 2.60
N ILE A 56 -1.77 18.77 2.44
CA ILE A 56 -1.18 17.61 3.13
C ILE A 56 -0.87 18.08 4.55
N VAL A 57 -1.68 17.65 5.51
CA VAL A 57 -1.56 18.06 6.92
C VAL A 57 -0.80 17.02 7.72
N SER A 58 -0.81 15.77 7.28
CA SER A 58 -0.09 14.67 7.91
C SER A 58 0.60 13.77 6.90
N LEU A 59 1.62 13.03 7.33
CA LEU A 59 2.23 11.99 6.52
C LEU A 59 1.28 10.81 6.27
N ASP A 60 0.28 10.59 7.14
CA ASP A 60 -0.75 9.57 6.94
C ASP A 60 -1.64 9.87 5.72
N ASP A 61 -1.78 11.15 5.33
CA ASP A 61 -2.51 11.56 4.12
C ASP A 61 -1.83 11.04 2.83
N LEU A 62 -0.53 10.76 2.90
CA LEU A 62 0.29 10.30 1.78
C LEU A 62 0.64 8.81 1.90
N LEU A 63 1.02 8.36 3.09
CA LEU A 63 1.50 7.00 3.38
C LEU A 63 0.33 6.04 3.64
N THR A 64 -0.69 6.07 2.78
CA THR A 64 -1.80 5.13 2.89
C THR A 64 -1.35 3.71 2.59
N GLU A 65 -2.07 2.74 3.15
CA GLU A 65 -1.76 1.33 2.94
C GLU A 65 -1.75 0.98 1.45
N GLU A 66 -2.68 1.51 0.66
CA GLU A 66 -2.77 1.25 -0.78
C GLU A 66 -1.55 1.79 -1.53
N VAL A 67 -1.03 2.97 -1.14
CA VAL A 67 0.16 3.57 -1.74
C VAL A 67 1.38 2.70 -1.45
N VAL A 68 1.55 2.28 -0.19
CA VAL A 68 2.69 1.44 0.18
C VAL A 68 2.58 0.05 -0.44
N LEU A 69 1.39 -0.55 -0.45
CA LEU A 69 1.16 -1.84 -1.10
C LEU A 69 1.56 -1.81 -2.57
N ARG A 70 1.11 -0.78 -3.31
CA ARG A 70 1.47 -0.58 -4.72
C ARG A 70 2.97 -0.37 -4.91
N HIS A 71 3.64 0.28 -3.96
CA HIS A 71 5.09 0.43 -4.00
C HIS A 71 5.80 -0.91 -3.82
N LEU A 72 5.42 -1.68 -2.79
CA LEU A 72 6.00 -3.00 -2.52
C LEU A 72 5.74 -4.00 -3.66
N ASP A 73 4.58 -3.92 -4.32
CA ASP A 73 4.26 -4.77 -5.49
C ASP A 73 5.17 -4.55 -6.70
N ARG A 74 5.90 -3.43 -6.74
CA ARG A 74 6.86 -3.13 -7.81
C ARG A 74 8.28 -3.57 -7.49
N LEU A 75 8.52 -4.03 -6.27
CA LEU A 75 9.86 -4.41 -5.80
C LEU A 75 10.03 -5.93 -5.80
N LEU A 76 11.23 -6.37 -6.17
CA LEU A 76 11.66 -7.75 -5.96
C LEU A 76 12.03 -7.96 -4.48
N GLU A 77 11.97 -9.19 -3.98
CA GLU A 77 12.34 -9.50 -2.58
C GLU A 77 13.77 -9.08 -2.24
N SER A 78 14.71 -9.24 -3.17
CA SER A 78 16.09 -8.78 -2.99
C SER A 78 16.20 -7.25 -2.85
N GLN A 79 15.34 -6.50 -3.55
CA GLN A 79 15.29 -5.05 -3.45
C GLN A 79 14.63 -4.62 -2.13
N MET A 80 13.60 -5.31 -1.68
CA MET A 80 12.98 -5.06 -0.37
C MET A 80 13.97 -5.26 0.76
N ALA A 81 14.78 -6.32 0.72
CA ALA A 81 15.84 -6.56 1.70
C ALA A 81 16.91 -5.45 1.69
N GLN A 82 17.33 -4.99 0.51
CA GLN A 82 18.32 -3.92 0.39
C GLN A 82 17.79 -2.56 0.87
N LEU A 83 16.52 -2.24 0.61
CA LEU A 83 15.94 -0.93 0.92
C LEU A 83 15.45 -0.83 2.37
N TYR A 84 14.89 -1.91 2.91
CA TYR A 84 14.19 -1.87 4.19
C TYR A 84 14.80 -2.77 5.26
N GLY A 85 15.70 -3.69 4.91
CA GLY A 85 16.24 -4.68 5.85
C GLY A 85 16.78 -4.06 7.14
N ASP A 86 17.60 -3.00 7.01
CA ASP A 86 18.22 -2.31 8.15
C ASP A 86 17.28 -1.35 8.89
N LEU A 87 16.12 -1.04 8.29
CA LEU A 87 15.12 -0.11 8.84
C LEU A 87 14.00 -0.82 9.59
N LEU A 88 13.86 -2.13 9.40
CA LEU A 88 12.85 -2.93 10.07
C LEU A 88 13.32 -3.36 11.47
N PRO A 89 12.39 -3.58 12.42
CA PRO A 89 12.73 -4.19 13.69
C PRO A 89 13.43 -5.54 13.49
N GLN A 90 14.40 -5.87 14.36
CA GLN A 90 15.24 -7.08 14.22
C GLN A 90 14.47 -8.41 14.13
N SER A 91 13.22 -8.44 14.60
CA SER A 91 12.34 -9.62 14.56
C SER A 91 11.50 -9.74 13.29
N VAL A 92 11.59 -8.77 12.37
CA VAL A 92 10.74 -8.65 11.19
C VAL A 92 11.57 -8.99 9.95
N SER A 93 11.09 -9.95 9.15
CA SER A 93 11.73 -10.25 7.87
C SER A 93 11.37 -9.19 6.82
N PRO A 94 12.25 -8.85 5.86
CA PRO A 94 11.98 -7.85 4.82
C PRO A 94 11.08 -8.42 3.70
N THR A 95 9.98 -9.06 4.08
CA THR A 95 8.96 -9.56 3.16
C THR A 95 7.83 -8.56 3.05
N LYS A 96 7.12 -8.55 1.91
CA LYS A 96 5.97 -7.68 1.69
C LYS A 96 4.94 -7.78 2.83
N SER A 97 4.60 -9.01 3.26
CA SER A 97 3.60 -9.25 4.31
C SER A 97 4.02 -8.70 5.66
N ASP A 98 5.31 -8.83 5.99
CA ASP A 98 5.83 -8.41 7.28
C ASP A 98 6.03 -6.89 7.34
N ILE A 99 6.47 -6.27 6.24
CA ILE A 99 6.51 -4.82 6.09
C ILE A 99 5.12 -4.22 6.25
N LEU A 100 4.09 -4.78 5.59
CA LEU A 100 2.70 -4.33 5.76
C LEU A 100 2.21 -4.50 7.19
N ARG A 101 2.62 -5.56 7.89
CA ARG A 101 2.28 -5.74 9.31
C ARG A 101 2.88 -4.64 10.17
N VAL A 102 4.11 -4.20 9.89
CA VAL A 102 4.74 -3.08 10.60
C VAL A 102 4.00 -1.78 10.33
N ILE A 103 3.64 -1.50 9.07
CA ILE A 103 2.91 -0.27 8.70
C ILE A 103 1.54 -0.20 9.37
N ARG A 104 0.84 -1.32 9.47
CA ARG A 104 -0.45 -1.42 10.18
C ARG A 104 -0.32 -1.41 11.70
N SER A 105 0.90 -1.41 12.23
CA SER A 105 1.11 -1.45 13.68
C SER A 105 0.83 -0.09 14.31
N GLY A 106 0.34 -0.11 15.56
CA GLY A 106 0.16 1.13 16.32
C GLY A 106 1.45 1.92 16.53
N PHE A 107 2.60 1.24 16.58
CA PHE A 107 3.91 1.89 16.69
C PHE A 107 4.24 2.74 15.48
N PHE A 108 3.99 2.23 14.28
CA PHE A 108 4.23 2.97 13.04
C PHE A 108 3.33 4.21 12.96
N HIS A 109 2.03 4.06 13.22
CA HIS A 109 1.10 5.19 13.21
C HIS A 109 1.45 6.26 14.26
N GLN A 110 1.86 5.84 15.47
CA GLN A 110 2.29 6.78 16.50
C GLN A 110 3.54 7.54 16.08
N ALA A 111 4.55 6.85 15.54
CA ALA A 111 5.76 7.48 15.03
C ALA A 111 5.47 8.45 13.88
N ASN A 112 4.56 8.07 12.97
CA ASN A 112 4.18 8.91 11.83
C ASN A 112 3.46 10.20 12.28
N LYS A 113 2.61 10.09 13.31
CA LYS A 113 1.94 11.22 13.94
C LYS A 113 2.93 12.15 14.63
N GLU A 114 3.85 11.61 15.42
CA GLU A 114 4.90 12.39 16.10
C GLU A 114 5.80 13.12 15.10
N LEU A 115 6.19 12.45 14.02
CA LEU A 115 6.98 13.08 12.96
C LEU A 115 6.18 14.18 12.25
N SER A 116 4.92 13.94 11.91
CA SER A 116 4.04 14.94 11.28
C SER A 116 3.86 16.17 12.17
N GLN A 117 3.70 15.98 13.47
CA GLN A 117 3.61 17.07 14.44
C GLN A 117 4.92 17.84 14.54
N THR A 118 6.04 17.14 14.66
CA THR A 118 7.37 17.76 14.74
C THR A 118 7.69 18.57 13.48
N MET A 119 7.28 18.09 12.30
CA MET A 119 7.41 18.82 11.03
C MET A 119 6.57 20.09 10.96
N SER A 120 5.52 20.18 11.77
CA SER A 120 4.72 21.40 11.90
C SER A 120 5.39 22.44 12.82
N GLU A 121 6.43 22.04 13.55
CA GLU A 121 7.31 22.92 14.31
C GLU A 121 8.47 23.34 13.40
N ASP A 122 9.12 24.49 13.66
CA ASP A 122 10.13 25.13 12.79
C ASP A 122 11.43 24.29 12.64
N VAL A 123 11.36 23.12 12.01
CA VAL A 123 12.44 22.11 11.87
C VAL A 123 12.91 21.92 10.43
N GLY A 124 12.29 22.60 9.45
CA GLY A 124 12.53 22.45 8.03
C GLY A 124 13.98 22.71 7.63
N HIS A 125 14.64 23.68 8.28
CA HIS A 125 16.07 23.93 8.07
C HIS A 125 16.95 22.72 8.45
N ILE A 126 16.63 22.06 9.56
CA ILE A 126 17.35 20.88 10.04
C ILE A 126 17.16 19.73 9.06
N LEU A 127 15.92 19.53 8.58
CA LEU A 127 15.60 18.50 7.60
C LEU A 127 16.32 18.76 6.26
N ALA A 128 16.28 19.98 5.74
CA ALA A 128 16.97 20.35 4.51
C ALA A 128 18.48 20.06 4.59
N SER A 129 19.12 20.46 5.70
CA SER A 129 20.54 20.21 5.93
C SER A 129 20.86 18.71 6.09
N SER A 130 19.99 17.94 6.74
CA SER A 130 20.23 16.51 7.01
C SER A 130 20.08 15.65 5.76
N PHE A 131 19.14 15.99 4.88
CA PHE A 131 18.86 15.26 3.64
C PHE A 131 19.58 15.86 2.42
N GLY A 132 20.26 17.00 2.56
CA GLY A 132 21.09 17.60 1.51
C GLY A 132 20.29 18.26 0.38
N TYR A 133 19.09 18.77 0.67
CA TYR A 133 18.30 19.54 -0.29
C TYR A 133 18.21 21.02 0.12
N GLU A 134 17.83 21.89 -0.82
CA GLU A 134 17.69 23.33 -0.56
C GLU A 134 16.45 23.61 0.28
N TYR A 135 16.61 24.34 1.38
CA TYR A 135 15.50 24.69 2.26
C TYR A 135 14.43 25.50 1.51
N SER A 136 13.18 25.06 1.59
CA SER A 136 12.05 25.67 0.88
C SER A 136 10.88 26.09 1.79
N GLY A 137 11.11 26.14 3.11
CA GLY A 137 10.09 26.47 4.11
C GLY A 137 9.86 25.36 5.13
N GLU A 138 8.84 25.57 5.96
CA GLU A 138 8.44 24.66 7.05
C GLU A 138 7.28 23.74 6.64
N GLY A 139 7.04 22.71 7.44
CA GLY A 139 5.92 21.79 7.23
C GLY A 139 6.19 20.65 6.25
N ILE A 140 5.21 19.76 6.18
CA ILE A 140 5.27 18.53 5.39
C ILE A 140 5.36 18.83 3.90
N GLU A 141 4.67 19.86 3.39
CA GLU A 141 4.72 20.21 1.97
C GLU A 141 6.12 20.66 1.52
N ALA A 142 6.80 21.48 2.32
CA ALA A 142 8.16 21.93 2.04
C ALA A 142 9.13 20.73 2.06
N PHE A 143 9.00 19.85 3.05
CA PHE A 143 9.77 18.61 3.14
C PHE A 143 9.59 17.71 1.91
N LEU A 144 8.35 17.42 1.52
CA LEU A 144 8.04 16.56 0.37
C LEU A 144 8.54 17.17 -0.95
N ARG A 145 8.48 18.50 -1.09
CA ARG A 145 9.04 19.21 -2.25
C ARG A 145 10.56 19.04 -2.30
N GLY A 146 11.24 19.22 -1.17
CA GLY A 146 12.69 19.01 -1.05
C GLY A 146 13.11 17.60 -1.46
N LEU A 147 12.42 16.58 -0.95
CA LEU A 147 12.69 15.18 -1.32
C LEU A 147 12.46 14.89 -2.80
N ARG A 148 11.43 15.48 -3.42
CA ARG A 148 11.17 15.30 -4.86
C ARG A 148 12.32 15.87 -5.69
N LEU A 149 12.83 17.05 -5.34
CA LEU A 149 13.96 17.68 -6.02
C LEU A 149 15.27 16.89 -5.87
N LEU A 150 15.43 16.13 -4.76
CA LEU A 150 16.59 15.28 -4.55
C LEU A 150 16.59 14.06 -5.50
N LYS A 151 15.41 13.48 -5.75
CA LYS A 151 15.28 12.31 -6.63
C LYS A 151 15.65 12.61 -8.09
N ASP A 152 15.43 13.86 -8.52
CA ASP A 152 15.67 14.29 -9.89
C ASP A 152 17.12 14.77 -10.15
N LYS A 153 17.98 14.76 -9.12
CA LYS A 153 19.42 15.05 -9.21
C LYS A 153 20.25 13.78 -9.39
#